data_AF-A0A4R5EIJ8-F1
#
_entry.id   AF-A0A4R5EIJ8-F1
#
_cell.length_a   1.000
_cell.length_b   1.000
_cell.length_c   1.000
_cell.angle_alpha   90.00
_cell.angle_beta   90.00
_cell.angle_gamma   90.00
#
_symmetry.space_group_name_H-M   'P 1'
#
loop_
_entity.id
_entity.type
_entity.pdbx_description
1 polymer ?
#
loop_
_entity_poly.entity_id
_entity_poly.type
_entity_poly.pdbx_seq_one_letter_code
_entity_poly.pdbx_strand_id
1 'polypeptide(L)'
;MDVLHNRLHAFLLNLECLDVAGQRDAVYSEVMETFGRFDPPAGDRSHRWDLDLHGVQGCGASEEEAIANWKRLARAQCKLDAEDDGFITVHPELRQKGAA
;
A
#
# COMPACT_ATOMS: atom_id res chain seq x y z
N MET A 1 -9.26 19.07 -6.03
CA MET A 1 -7.95 18.44 -6.33
C MET A 1 -7.32 18.11 -5.01
N ASP A 2 -7.21 16.82 -4.73
CA ASP A 2 -6.76 16.25 -3.47
C ASP A 2 -5.29 16.58 -3.19
N VAL A 3 -5.01 17.29 -2.10
CA VAL A 3 -3.64 17.58 -1.64
C VAL A 3 -2.86 16.28 -1.39
N LEU A 4 -3.55 15.22 -0.95
CA LEU A 4 -2.96 13.89 -0.72
C LEU A 4 -2.48 13.21 -2.01
N HIS A 5 -3.23 13.34 -3.11
CA HIS A 5 -2.82 12.80 -4.41
C HIS A 5 -1.55 13.48 -4.94
N ASN A 6 -1.40 14.79 -4.71
CA ASN A 6 -0.18 15.51 -5.07
C ASN A 6 1.03 15.08 -4.21
N ARG A 7 0.84 14.82 -2.92
CA ARG A 7 1.91 14.37 -2.02
C ARG A 7 2.37 12.95 -2.35
N LEU A 8 1.45 12.00 -2.51
CA LEU A 8 1.78 10.62 -2.87
C LEU A 8 2.55 10.57 -4.20
N HIS A 9 2.11 11.32 -5.21
CA HIS A 9 2.76 11.36 -6.50
C HIS A 9 4.19 11.93 -6.42
N ALA A 10 4.37 13.06 -5.71
CA ALA A 10 5.70 13.64 -5.49
C ALA A 10 6.61 12.69 -4.69
N PHE A 11 6.05 12.02 -3.68
CA PHE A 11 6.78 11.05 -2.87
C PHE A 11 7.26 9.85 -3.68
N LEU A 12 6.39 9.27 -4.53
CA LEU A 12 6.75 8.16 -5.41
C LEU A 12 7.89 8.52 -6.37
N LEU A 13 7.83 9.69 -7.00
CA LEU A 13 8.88 10.17 -7.90
C LEU A 13 10.22 10.34 -7.17
N ASN A 14 10.20 10.91 -5.95
CA ASN A 14 11.40 11.03 -5.13
C ASN A 14 11.96 9.67 -4.70
N LEU A 15 11.07 8.70 -4.44
CA LEU A 15 11.47 7.35 -4.03
C LEU A 15 12.27 6.64 -5.12
N GLU A 16 11.97 6.87 -6.40
CA GLU A 16 12.68 6.27 -7.53
C GLU A 16 14.12 6.77 -7.66
N CYS A 17 14.44 7.94 -7.11
CA CYS A 17 15.79 8.47 -7.09
C CYS A 17 16.67 7.87 -5.96
N LEU A 18 16.09 7.07 -5.06
CA LEU A 18 16.77 6.52 -3.90
C LEU A 18 17.14 5.04 -4.10
N ASP A 19 18.27 4.63 -3.52
CA ASP A 19 18.65 3.23 -3.36
C ASP A 19 17.68 2.48 -2.43
N VAL A 20 17.69 1.16 -2.47
CA VAL A 20 16.78 0.29 -1.68
C VAL A 20 16.77 0.65 -0.19
N ALA A 21 17.94 0.90 0.40
CA ALA A 21 18.05 1.33 1.80
C ALA A 21 17.42 2.71 2.05
N GLY A 22 17.62 3.66 1.13
CA GLY A 22 17.03 4.99 1.19
C GLY A 22 15.53 4.99 0.98
N GLN A 23 15.01 4.14 0.08
CA GLN A 23 13.57 3.97 -0.11
C GLN A 23 12.89 3.48 1.16
N ARG A 24 13.51 2.52 1.86
CA ARG A 24 12.97 2.03 3.13
C ARG A 24 12.92 3.15 4.17
N ASP A 25 14.02 3.86 4.37
CA ASP A 25 14.10 4.97 5.33
C ASP A 25 13.09 6.09 5.02
N ALA A 26 12.92 6.43 3.73
CA ALA A 26 11.94 7.39 3.28
C ALA A 26 10.50 6.95 3.57
N VAL A 27 10.16 5.66 3.36
CA VAL A 27 8.82 5.13 3.70
C VAL A 27 8.56 5.22 5.20
N TYR A 28 9.53 4.85 6.03
CA TYR A 28 9.41 4.99 7.49
C TYR A 28 9.21 6.43 7.93
N SER A 29 10.00 7.35 7.37
CA SER A 29 9.89 8.78 7.65
C SER A 29 8.51 9.31 7.26
N GLU A 30 8.04 8.97 6.05
CA GLU A 30 6.74 9.42 5.56
C GLU A 30 5.57 8.81 6.37
N VAL A 31 5.68 7.57 6.83
CA VAL A 31 4.72 6.97 7.77
C VAL A 31 4.63 7.78 9.06
N MET A 32 5.77 8.17 9.64
CA MET A 32 5.80 9.00 10.85
C MET A 32 5.23 10.41 10.60
N GLU A 33 5.53 11.02 9.46
CA GLU A 33 5.09 12.38 9.12
C GLU A 33 3.61 12.47 8.74
N THR A 34 3.04 11.41 8.18
CA THR A 34 1.65 11.38 7.70
C THR A 34 0.70 10.64 8.62
N PHE A 35 1.18 10.16 9.77
CA PHE A 35 0.44 9.28 10.68
C PHE A 35 -0.04 7.99 9.99
N GLY A 36 0.77 7.47 9.08
CA GLY A 36 0.58 6.16 8.47
C GLY A 36 0.71 5.05 9.50
N ARG A 37 0.33 3.84 9.10
CA ARG A 37 0.42 2.63 9.93
C ARG A 37 1.46 1.70 9.35
N PHE A 38 2.44 1.32 10.15
CA PHE A 38 3.38 0.26 9.79
C PHE A 38 3.51 -0.70 10.95
N ASP A 39 2.78 -1.81 10.90
CA ASP A 39 2.71 -2.80 11.97
C ASP A 39 3.44 -4.09 11.57
N PRO A 40 4.33 -4.61 12.44
CA PRO A 40 4.89 -5.93 12.26
C PRO A 40 3.85 -7.02 12.55
N PRO A 41 4.06 -8.24 12.05
CA PRO A 41 3.24 -9.39 12.39
C PRO A 41 3.38 -9.69 13.89
N ALA A 42 2.33 -9.42 14.65
CA ALA A 42 2.24 -9.78 16.06
C ALA A 42 1.29 -10.97 16.19
N GLY A 43 1.63 -11.97 17.02
CA GLY A 43 0.95 -13.29 17.05
C GLY A 43 -0.57 -13.32 17.29
N ASP A 44 -1.19 -12.20 17.63
CA ASP A 44 -2.65 -12.03 17.77
C ASP A 44 -3.30 -11.32 16.56
N ARG A 45 -2.49 -10.80 15.64
CA ARG A 45 -2.88 -10.14 14.38
C ARG A 45 -2.26 -10.91 13.21
N SER A 46 -2.72 -10.60 11.99
CA SER A 46 -2.28 -11.15 10.70
C SER A 46 -0.82 -11.63 10.72
N HIS A 47 -0.55 -12.85 10.22
CA HIS A 47 0.82 -13.39 10.02
C HIS A 47 1.66 -12.60 8.99
N ARG A 48 1.33 -11.32 8.76
CA ARG A 48 1.82 -10.45 7.70
C ARG A 48 2.10 -9.07 8.28
N TRP A 49 3.07 -8.40 7.66
CA TRP A 49 3.32 -6.98 7.81
C TRP A 49 2.20 -6.20 7.13
N ASP A 50 1.71 -5.15 7.79
CA ASP A 50 0.68 -4.25 7.27
C ASP A 50 1.24 -2.83 7.19
N LEU A 51 1.12 -2.21 6.02
CA LEU A 51 1.53 -0.85 5.70
C LEU A 51 0.32 -0.08 5.16
N ASP A 52 -0.14 0.92 5.88
CA ASP A 52 -1.14 1.89 5.45
C ASP A 52 -0.46 3.27 5.32
N LEU A 53 -0.34 3.77 4.10
CA LEU A 53 0.28 5.06 3.84
C LEU A 53 -0.41 5.75 2.66
N HIS A 54 -0.76 7.02 2.83
CA HIS A 54 -1.54 7.83 1.87
C HIS A 54 -2.89 7.20 1.47
N GLY A 55 -3.49 6.38 2.33
CA GLY A 55 -4.74 5.65 2.03
C GLY A 55 -4.55 4.42 1.13
N VAL A 56 -3.31 4.01 0.90
CA VAL A 56 -2.95 2.75 0.22
C VAL A 56 -2.56 1.72 1.26
N GLN A 57 -3.17 0.53 1.20
CA GLN A 57 -2.85 -0.60 2.07
C GLN A 57 -2.01 -1.64 1.34
N GLY A 58 -0.75 -1.81 1.76
CA GLY A 58 0.13 -2.89 1.35
C GLY A 58 0.34 -3.88 2.48
N CYS A 59 0.32 -5.18 2.17
CA CYS A 59 0.65 -6.22 3.14
C CYS A 59 1.63 -7.23 2.55
N GLY A 60 2.41 -7.92 3.39
CA GLY A 60 3.40 -8.89 2.94
C GLY A 60 3.86 -9.84 4.03
N ALA A 61 4.47 -10.96 3.67
CA ALA A 61 5.06 -11.90 4.63
C ALA A 61 6.30 -11.29 5.33
N SER A 62 6.94 -10.32 4.68
CA SER A 62 8.12 -9.59 5.17
C SER A 62 7.93 -8.07 5.01
N GLU A 63 8.70 -7.28 5.76
CA GLU A 63 8.76 -5.81 5.63
C GLU A 63 8.95 -5.38 4.17
N GLU A 64 9.95 -5.96 3.49
CA GLU A 64 10.28 -5.62 2.10
C GLU A 64 9.12 -5.91 1.14
N GLU A 65 8.39 -7.01 1.39
CA GLU A 65 7.26 -7.42 0.56
C GLU A 65 6.04 -6.51 0.79
N ALA A 66 5.80 -6.09 2.03
CA ALA A 66 4.75 -5.13 2.34
C ALA A 66 5.02 -3.77 1.67
N ILE A 67 6.27 -3.29 1.72
CA ILE A 67 6.69 -2.05 1.04
C ILE A 67 6.59 -2.19 -0.48
N ALA A 68 7.02 -3.32 -1.06
CA ALA A 68 6.91 -3.58 -2.49
C ALA A 68 5.45 -3.60 -2.96
N ASN A 69 4.57 -4.28 -2.22
CA ASN A 69 3.13 -4.33 -2.51
C ASN A 69 2.47 -2.95 -2.37
N TRP A 70 2.80 -2.19 -1.33
CA TRP A 70 2.35 -0.82 -1.18
C TRP A 70 2.79 0.06 -2.36
N LYS A 71 4.08 0.01 -2.75
CA LYS A 71 4.60 0.77 -3.91
C LYS A 71 3.83 0.45 -5.19
N ARG A 72 3.54 -0.84 -5.44
CA ARG A 72 2.78 -1.27 -6.63
C ARG A 72 1.37 -0.67 -6.64
N LEU A 73 0.67 -0.73 -5.51
CA LEU A 73 -0.68 -0.19 -5.36
C LEU A 73 -0.70 1.35 -5.42
N ALA A 74 0.28 1.99 -4.79
CA ALA A 74 0.44 3.45 -4.80
C ALA A 74 0.68 3.99 -6.21
N ARG A 75 1.52 3.31 -7.00
CA ARG A 75 1.74 3.64 -8.43
C ARG A 75 0.46 3.50 -9.26
N ALA A 76 -0.30 2.43 -9.02
CA ALA A 76 -1.57 2.19 -9.70
C ALA A 76 -2.60 3.29 -9.37
N GLN A 77 -2.68 3.71 -8.09
CA GLN A 77 -3.56 4.80 -7.67
C GLN A 77 -3.16 6.15 -8.27
N CYS A 78 -1.86 6.43 -8.39
CA CYS A 78 -1.36 7.62 -9.07
C CYS A 78 -1.42 7.54 -10.60
N LYS A 79 -1.85 6.41 -11.18
CA LYS A 79 -1.83 6.14 -12.63
C LYS A 79 -0.45 6.41 -13.26
N LEU A 80 0.62 6.21 -12.48
CA LEU A 80 2.00 6.29 -12.96
C LEU A 80 2.31 5.10 -13.89
N ASP A 81 1.70 3.95 -13.60
CA ASP A 81 1.59 2.80 -14.51
C ASP A 81 0.21 2.84 -15.15
N ALA A 82 0.09 3.49 -16.30
CA ALA A 82 -1.09 3.38 -17.14
C ALA A 82 -1.03 2.07 -17.94
N GLU A 83 -0.98 0.91 -17.28
CA GLU A 83 -1.26 -0.37 -17.93
C GLU A 83 -2.24 -1.20 -17.09
N ASP A 84 -3.34 -1.49 -17.77
CA ASP A 84 -4.46 -2.36 -17.47
C ASP A 84 -4.01 -3.73 -16.92
N ASP A 85 -4.12 -3.96 -15.61
CA ASP A 85 -4.09 -5.32 -15.06
C ASP A 85 -5.28 -5.49 -14.12
N GLY A 86 -6.38 -5.96 -14.72
CA GLY A 86 -7.68 -6.13 -14.11
C GLY A 86 -7.69 -7.13 -12.95
N PHE A 87 -7.28 -6.69 -11.76
CA PHE A 87 -7.65 -7.34 -10.51
C PHE A 87 -8.82 -6.59 -9.86
N ILE A 88 -10.01 -6.79 -10.42
CA ILE A 88 -11.24 -6.55 -9.68
C ILE A 88 -11.23 -7.56 -8.54
N THR A 89 -11.07 -7.09 -7.30
CA THR A 89 -11.41 -7.91 -6.14
C THR A 89 -12.92 -8.06 -6.15
N VAL A 90 -13.41 -9.04 -6.93
CA VAL A 90 -14.80 -9.44 -6.91
C VAL A 90 -15.04 -9.96 -5.49
N HIS A 91 -15.69 -9.14 -4.66
CA HIS A 91 -16.29 -9.67 -3.44
C HIS A 91 -17.26 -10.76 -3.89
N PRO A 92 -17.08 -12.02 -3.47
CA PRO A 92 -18.09 -13.02 -3.77
C PRO A 92 -19.39 -12.53 -3.17
N GLU A 93 -20.42 -12.44 -4.02
CA GLU A 93 -21.77 -12.11 -3.60
C GLU A 93 -22.12 -13.06 -2.47
N LEU A 94 -22.44 -12.51 -1.28
CA LEU A 94 -22.89 -13.32 -0.16
C LEU A 94 -24.09 -14.11 -0.67
N ARG A 95 -23.88 -15.39 -0.97
CA ARG A 95 -24.92 -16.31 -1.38
C ARG A 95 -25.91 -16.40 -0.23
N GLN A 96 -26.94 -15.56 -0.27
CA GLN A 96 -28.05 -15.60 0.67
C GLN A 96 -28.88 -16.83 0.29
N LYS A 97 -28.47 -17.98 0.83
CA LYS A 97 -29.36 -19.14 0.98
C LYS A 97 -30.40 -18.76 2.03
N GLY A 98 -31.56 -18.28 1.58
CA GLY A 98 -32.83 -18.42 2.27
C GLY A 98 -33.80 -19.04 1.26
N ALA A 99 -34.13 -20.33 1.31
CA ALA A 99 -34.99 -20.99 2.29
C ALA A 99 -36.43 -20.46 2.25
N ALA A 100 -37.23 -21.05 1.35
CA ALA A 100 -38.60 -21.55 1.53
C ALA A 100 -39.34 -21.55 0.19
#